data_AF-A0A2D9N7M5-F1
#
_entry.id   AF-A0A2D9N7M5-F1
#
_cell.length_a   1.000
_cell.length_b   1.000
_cell.length_c   1.000
_cell.angle_alpha   90.00
_cell.angle_beta   90.00
_cell.angle_gamma   90.00
#
_symmetry.space_group_name_H-M   'P 1'
#
loop_
_entity.id
_entity.type
_entity.pdbx_description
1 polymer ?
#
loop_
_entity_poly.entity_id
_entity_poly.type
_entity_poly.pdbx_seq_one_letter_code
_entity_poly.pdbx_strand_id
1 'polypeptide(L)'
;MYHAEADTTLLFRETAMQQSLEQNNDGKKFFYIKDAENGMVMAKTPLPSSWTMDEAPNAHVPYRGPNKLKVYKTERYEYFYANDPFVNQTAMQMGKQVSQPMPLEDIVTYQIKPSMEGRGYTFVSSNSLPGVVKFWNTFSQGMPQTNSQRTYYAVGSEYQGPNGVNVFILALQTFTQNNDGVIWSISTTHVEADRSYFSEAKDAYIFGVSNTQLNPQWQQYKNGQLAANFKRNDAFYREQLMKSEVAHKQRMSIIEAHGNTTRSVGSIYSEISDISHAGYLNRSNINSEGHSKTVNVIAENTVIGNHSTGEHYTVPSGTNHYWVNNRGEYIGTNNSLYDPRIDNKINDAEWTKFNVEQ
;
A
#
# COMPACT_ATOMS: atom_id res chain seq x y z
N MET A 1 4.32 -39.61 33.26
CA MET A 1 2.99 -40.12 32.86
C MET A 1 1.99 -39.61 33.89
N TYR A 2 1.37 -38.46 33.63
CA TYR A 2 0.19 -37.93 34.32
C TYR A 2 -0.51 -37.04 33.31
N HIS A 3 -1.49 -37.61 32.60
CA HIS A 3 -2.42 -36.83 31.77
C HIS A 3 -3.50 -36.31 32.71
N ALA A 4 -3.55 -34.98 32.88
CA ALA A 4 -4.72 -34.33 33.44
C ALA A 4 -5.75 -34.21 32.31
N GLU A 5 -6.66 -35.19 32.24
CA GLU A 5 -7.92 -35.00 31.53
C GLU A 5 -8.69 -33.91 32.29
N ALA A 6 -8.75 -32.72 31.71
CA ALA A 6 -9.64 -31.68 32.20
C ALA A 6 -11.07 -32.21 32.08
N ASP A 7 -11.72 -32.39 33.23
CA ASP A 7 -13.05 -32.94 33.37
C ASP A 7 -14.08 -32.02 32.67
N THR A 8 -14.33 -32.29 31.39
CA THR A 8 -15.30 -31.60 30.54
C THR A 8 -16.70 -31.60 31.15
N THR A 9 -16.99 -32.55 32.03
CA THR A 9 -18.29 -32.71 32.71
C THR A 9 -18.56 -31.62 33.73
N LEU A 10 -17.51 -31.06 34.35
CA LEU A 10 -17.61 -29.95 35.31
C LEU A 10 -17.90 -28.62 34.62
N LEU A 11 -17.26 -28.35 33.47
CA LEU A 11 -17.49 -27.17 32.64
C LEU A 11 -18.94 -27.09 32.12
N PHE A 12 -19.50 -28.24 31.70
CA PHE A 12 -20.89 -28.31 31.25
C PHE A 12 -21.90 -28.09 32.39
N ARG A 13 -21.60 -28.56 33.61
CA ARG A 13 -22.47 -28.38 34.78
C ARG A 13 -22.46 -26.95 35.32
N GLU A 14 -21.32 -26.25 35.31
CA GLU A 14 -21.25 -24.84 35.68
C GLU A 14 -22.00 -23.96 34.67
N THR A 15 -21.89 -24.27 33.37
CA THR A 15 -22.63 -23.57 32.31
C THR A 15 -24.14 -23.74 32.47
N ALA A 16 -24.61 -24.96 32.80
CA ALA A 16 -26.02 -25.24 33.03
C ALA A 16 -26.56 -24.60 34.33
N MET A 17 -25.76 -24.54 35.40
CA MET A 17 -26.16 -23.88 36.65
C MET A 17 -26.22 -22.35 36.53
N GLN A 18 -25.30 -21.72 35.77
CA GLN A 18 -25.41 -20.29 35.44
C GLN A 18 -26.62 -19.98 34.56
N GLN A 19 -26.98 -20.88 33.63
CA GLN A 19 -28.19 -20.75 32.81
C GLN A 19 -29.49 -20.81 33.62
N SER A 20 -29.53 -21.55 34.74
CA SER A 20 -30.73 -21.68 35.58
C SER A 20 -31.00 -20.51 36.53
N LEU A 21 -30.02 -19.65 36.80
CA LEU A 21 -30.13 -18.58 37.82
C LEU A 21 -30.51 -17.20 37.27
N GLU A 22 -30.53 -16.97 35.95
CA GLU A 22 -30.80 -15.65 35.34
C GLU A 22 -32.22 -15.50 34.76
N GLN A 23 -33.18 -16.36 35.11
CA GLN A 23 -34.50 -16.44 34.45
C GLN A 23 -35.57 -15.41 34.86
N ASN A 24 -35.31 -14.45 35.75
CA ASN A 24 -36.30 -13.43 36.10
C ASN A 24 -35.77 -12.00 35.91
N ASN A 25 -35.92 -11.47 34.69
CA ASN A 25 -35.83 -10.04 34.42
C ASN A 25 -36.75 -9.68 33.26
N ASP A 26 -37.93 -9.13 33.57
CA ASP A 26 -38.72 -8.28 32.65
C ASP A 26 -38.91 -8.86 31.22
N GLY A 27 -39.28 -10.15 31.14
CA GLY A 27 -39.56 -10.85 29.89
C GLY A 27 -38.34 -11.16 29.00
N LYS A 28 -37.10 -11.00 29.49
CA LYS A 28 -35.85 -11.22 28.75
C LYS A 28 -35.08 -12.41 29.32
N LYS A 29 -34.27 -13.05 28.48
CA LYS A 29 -33.29 -14.09 28.87
C LYS A 29 -31.97 -13.86 28.14
N PHE A 30 -30.88 -14.41 28.70
CA PHE A 30 -29.59 -14.37 28.03
C PHE A 30 -29.46 -15.50 27.01
N PHE A 31 -29.01 -15.14 25.81
CA PHE A 31 -28.59 -16.07 24.78
C PHE A 31 -27.07 -16.08 24.71
N TYR A 32 -26.48 -17.26 24.82
CA TYR A 32 -25.03 -17.45 24.89
C TYR A 32 -24.48 -17.74 23.49
N ILE A 33 -23.68 -16.81 22.97
CA ILE A 33 -23.03 -16.93 21.67
C ILE A 33 -21.72 -17.67 21.88
N LYS A 34 -21.56 -18.80 21.20
CA LYS A 34 -20.35 -19.65 21.27
C LYS A 34 -19.42 -19.36 20.10
N ASP A 35 -18.12 -19.41 20.34
CA ASP A 35 -17.10 -19.42 19.30
C ASP A 35 -17.10 -20.79 18.59
N ALA A 36 -17.23 -20.77 17.26
CA ALA A 36 -17.36 -21.99 16.46
C ALA A 36 -16.08 -22.85 16.44
N GLU A 37 -14.90 -22.26 16.68
CA GLU A 37 -13.61 -22.96 16.63
C GLU A 37 -13.34 -23.76 17.91
N ASN A 38 -13.68 -23.20 19.07
CA ASN A 38 -13.30 -23.77 20.37
C ASN A 38 -14.49 -24.05 21.31
N GLY A 39 -15.72 -23.69 20.91
CA GLY A 39 -16.94 -23.92 21.69
C GLY A 39 -17.09 -23.05 22.94
N MET A 40 -16.12 -22.18 23.24
CA MET A 40 -16.21 -21.28 24.40
C MET A 40 -17.32 -20.25 24.19
N VAL A 41 -18.02 -19.90 25.27
CA VAL A 41 -18.96 -18.78 25.26
C VAL A 41 -18.17 -17.49 25.01
N MET A 42 -18.42 -16.85 23.87
CA MET A 42 -17.82 -15.58 23.48
C MET A 42 -18.52 -14.40 24.16
N ALA A 43 -19.85 -14.44 24.17
CA ALA A 43 -20.67 -13.36 24.70
C ALA A 43 -22.06 -13.87 25.12
N LYS A 44 -22.77 -13.07 25.91
CA LYS A 44 -24.19 -13.26 26.17
C LYS A 44 -24.99 -12.02 25.80
N THR A 45 -26.12 -12.20 25.13
CA THR A 45 -26.98 -11.10 24.67
C THR A 45 -28.36 -11.20 25.31
N PRO A 46 -28.89 -10.13 25.94
CA PRO A 46 -30.24 -10.14 26.49
C PRO A 46 -31.27 -9.92 25.38
N LEU A 47 -32.12 -10.90 25.13
CA LEU A 47 -33.22 -10.81 24.16
C LEU A 47 -34.53 -11.31 24.80
N PRO A 48 -35.71 -11.03 24.21
CA PRO A 48 -36.98 -11.50 24.75
C PRO A 48 -37.00 -13.03 24.93
N SER A 49 -37.60 -13.49 26.02
CA SER A 49 -37.67 -14.92 26.35
C SER A 49 -38.48 -15.73 25.35
N SER A 50 -39.41 -15.06 24.66
CA SER A 50 -40.22 -15.58 23.55
C SER A 50 -39.42 -15.88 22.27
N TRP A 51 -38.16 -15.42 22.20
CA TRP A 51 -37.28 -15.74 21.08
C TRP A 51 -36.59 -17.09 21.31
N THR A 52 -36.11 -17.66 20.23
CA THR A 52 -35.35 -18.90 20.17
C THR A 52 -34.09 -18.64 19.38
N MET A 53 -33.01 -19.35 19.74
CA MET A 53 -31.72 -19.26 19.07
C MET A 53 -31.39 -20.62 18.45
N ASP A 54 -30.97 -20.57 17.20
CA ASP A 54 -30.39 -21.70 16.49
C ASP A 54 -28.91 -21.78 16.86
N GLU A 55 -28.52 -22.80 17.63
CA GLU A 55 -27.14 -22.96 18.09
C GLU A 55 -26.20 -23.51 17.00
N ALA A 56 -26.73 -23.86 15.83
CA ALA A 56 -25.90 -24.34 14.72
C ALA A 56 -24.88 -23.26 14.31
N PRO A 57 -23.58 -23.61 14.19
CA PRO A 57 -22.59 -22.67 13.68
C PRO A 57 -23.01 -22.11 12.32
N ASN A 58 -22.97 -20.79 12.17
CA ASN A 58 -23.34 -20.09 10.94
C ASN A 58 -24.80 -20.30 10.47
N ALA A 59 -25.73 -20.62 11.37
CA ALA A 59 -27.16 -20.68 11.05
C ALA A 59 -27.60 -19.42 10.27
N HIS A 60 -28.27 -19.59 9.13
CA HIS A 60 -28.69 -18.46 8.30
C HIS A 60 -29.68 -17.53 9.01
N VAL A 61 -30.51 -18.10 9.89
CA VAL A 61 -31.47 -17.38 10.74
C VAL A 61 -31.19 -17.76 12.21
N PRO A 62 -30.20 -17.13 12.86
CA PRO A 62 -29.81 -17.46 14.22
C PRO A 62 -30.91 -17.21 15.25
N TYR A 63 -31.84 -16.27 15.02
CA TYR A 63 -32.94 -16.03 15.96
C TYR A 63 -34.30 -16.06 15.28
N ARG A 64 -35.27 -16.67 15.96
CA ARG A 64 -36.68 -16.72 15.56
C ARG A 64 -37.57 -16.39 16.75
N GLY A 65 -38.74 -15.81 16.50
CA GLY A 65 -39.71 -15.52 17.55
C GLY A 65 -41.13 -15.37 17.03
N PRO A 66 -42.04 -14.75 17.81
CA PRO A 66 -43.44 -14.60 17.44
C PRO A 66 -43.61 -13.68 16.22
N ASN A 67 -44.80 -13.69 15.61
CA ASN A 67 -45.20 -12.74 14.55
C ASN A 67 -44.20 -12.68 13.37
N LYS A 68 -43.81 -13.88 12.92
CA LYS A 68 -42.84 -14.11 11.83
C LYS A 68 -41.46 -13.48 12.05
N LEU A 69 -41.09 -13.20 13.31
CA LEU A 69 -39.78 -12.67 13.63
C LEU A 69 -38.67 -13.59 13.13
N LYS A 70 -37.75 -13.02 12.37
CA LYS A 70 -36.48 -13.64 11.97
C LYS A 70 -35.36 -12.62 12.08
N VAL A 71 -34.25 -13.02 12.69
CA VAL A 71 -32.97 -12.31 12.60
C VAL A 71 -32.05 -13.16 11.76
N TYR A 72 -31.54 -12.58 10.67
CA TYR A 72 -30.62 -13.26 9.77
C TYR A 72 -29.18 -13.15 10.28
N LYS A 73 -28.33 -14.07 9.84
CA LYS A 73 -26.90 -14.00 10.14
C LYS A 73 -26.32 -12.67 9.65
N THR A 74 -25.32 -12.18 10.37
CA THR A 74 -24.56 -11.01 9.94
C THR A 74 -23.72 -11.37 8.72
N GLU A 75 -23.94 -10.68 7.61
CA GLU A 75 -23.06 -10.74 6.45
C GLU A 75 -21.99 -9.67 6.59
N ARG A 76 -20.73 -9.98 6.24
CA ARG A 76 -19.60 -9.05 6.36
C ARG A 76 -18.78 -9.03 5.07
N TYR A 77 -18.46 -7.82 4.64
CA TYR A 77 -17.56 -7.54 3.51
C TYR A 77 -16.40 -6.70 3.99
N GLU A 78 -15.17 -7.11 3.66
CA GLU A 78 -13.94 -6.47 4.11
C GLU A 78 -13.12 -5.99 2.91
N TYR A 79 -12.58 -4.79 3.03
CA TYR A 79 -11.84 -4.08 2.01
C TYR A 79 -10.52 -3.55 2.58
N PHE A 80 -9.55 -3.39 1.70
CA PHE A 80 -8.29 -2.70 1.96
C PHE A 80 -8.19 -1.44 1.10
N TYR A 81 -7.51 -0.43 1.63
CA TYR A 81 -7.13 0.74 0.84
C TYR A 81 -5.85 1.37 1.39
N ALA A 82 -4.95 1.73 0.49
CA ALA A 82 -3.80 2.58 0.75
C ALA A 82 -3.81 3.77 -0.22
N ASN A 83 -3.14 4.86 0.16
CA ASN A 83 -2.93 5.98 -0.78
C ASN A 83 -1.88 5.66 -1.85
N ASP A 84 -1.02 4.67 -1.60
CA ASP A 84 -0.03 4.19 -2.56
C ASP A 84 -0.64 3.17 -3.54
N PRO A 85 -0.69 3.46 -4.86
CA PRO A 85 -1.19 2.54 -5.87
C PRO A 85 -0.45 1.20 -5.92
N PHE A 86 0.85 1.17 -5.63
CA PHE A 86 1.65 -0.06 -5.62
C PHE A 86 1.25 -0.98 -4.46
N VAL A 87 0.97 -0.39 -3.29
CA VAL A 87 0.47 -1.13 -2.12
C VAL A 87 -0.92 -1.70 -2.41
N ASN A 88 -1.80 -0.93 -3.04
CA ASN A 88 -3.11 -1.41 -3.50
C ASN A 88 -2.98 -2.57 -4.50
N GLN A 89 -2.09 -2.46 -5.50
CA GLN A 89 -1.86 -3.53 -6.47
C GLN A 89 -1.34 -4.80 -5.80
N THR A 90 -0.42 -4.66 -4.85
CA THR A 90 0.10 -5.78 -4.07
C THR A 90 -1.01 -6.45 -3.25
N ALA A 91 -1.87 -5.65 -2.59
CA ALA A 91 -3.00 -6.17 -1.84
C ALA A 91 -3.98 -6.96 -2.74
N MET A 92 -4.27 -6.47 -3.95
CA MET A 92 -5.09 -7.20 -4.93
C MET A 92 -4.44 -8.53 -5.35
N GLN A 93 -3.13 -8.55 -5.59
CA GLN A 93 -2.39 -9.78 -5.90
C GLN A 93 -2.42 -10.80 -4.75
N MET A 94 -2.49 -10.32 -3.50
CA MET A 94 -2.70 -11.14 -2.30
C MET A 94 -4.17 -11.56 -2.08
N GLY A 95 -5.06 -11.28 -3.04
CA GLY A 95 -6.47 -11.65 -2.98
C GLY A 95 -7.33 -10.76 -2.09
N LYS A 96 -6.83 -9.58 -1.66
CA LYS A 96 -7.64 -8.60 -0.94
C LYS A 96 -8.53 -7.83 -1.89
N GLN A 97 -9.76 -7.55 -1.47
CA GLN A 97 -10.62 -6.60 -2.16
C GLN A 97 -10.13 -5.18 -1.85
N VAL A 98 -9.82 -4.41 -2.89
CA VAL A 98 -9.36 -3.03 -2.73
C VAL A 98 -10.49 -2.08 -3.08
N SER A 99 -10.85 -1.21 -2.14
CA SER A 99 -11.87 -0.18 -2.35
C SER A 99 -11.61 0.98 -1.41
N GLN A 100 -11.72 2.21 -1.93
CA GLN A 100 -11.66 3.40 -1.09
C GLN A 100 -12.78 3.36 -0.02
N PRO A 101 -12.49 3.78 1.22
CA PRO A 101 -13.50 4.03 2.25
C PRO A 101 -14.65 4.90 1.73
N MET A 102 -15.87 4.46 1.97
CA MET A 102 -17.09 5.22 1.70
C MET A 102 -17.79 5.52 3.03
N PRO A 103 -18.29 6.74 3.28
CA PRO A 103 -19.11 7.02 4.46
C PRO A 103 -20.30 6.07 4.59
N LEU A 104 -20.68 5.71 5.81
CA LEU A 104 -21.79 4.78 6.04
C LEU A 104 -23.12 5.30 5.47
N GLU A 105 -23.34 6.61 5.51
CA GLU A 105 -24.51 7.28 4.94
C GLU A 105 -24.59 7.10 3.42
N ASP A 106 -23.45 7.15 2.73
CA ASP A 106 -23.36 6.93 1.29
C ASP A 106 -23.59 5.45 0.94
N ILE A 107 -23.08 4.53 1.75
CA ILE A 107 -23.35 3.09 1.59
C ILE A 107 -24.85 2.82 1.72
N VAL A 108 -25.50 3.40 2.74
CA VAL A 108 -26.96 3.26 2.94
C VAL A 108 -27.72 3.85 1.75
N THR A 109 -27.34 5.05 1.30
CA THR A 109 -28.07 5.80 0.27
C THR A 109 -27.91 5.20 -1.13
N TYR A 110 -26.69 4.79 -1.51
CA TYR A 110 -26.37 4.40 -2.88
C TYR A 110 -26.26 2.88 -3.08
N GLN A 111 -26.14 2.09 -2.01
CA GLN A 111 -26.02 0.62 -2.13
C GLN A 111 -27.19 -0.10 -1.47
N ILE A 112 -27.44 0.13 -0.19
CA ILE A 112 -28.45 -0.64 0.57
C ILE A 112 -29.86 -0.25 0.12
N LYS A 113 -30.18 1.05 0.11
CA LYS A 113 -31.52 1.54 -0.26
C LYS A 113 -31.94 1.12 -1.67
N PRO A 114 -31.14 1.33 -2.74
CA PRO A 114 -31.55 0.89 -4.08
C PRO A 114 -31.70 -0.63 -4.20
N SER A 115 -30.88 -1.41 -3.48
CA SER A 115 -31.01 -2.88 -3.43
C SER A 115 -32.34 -3.31 -2.79
N MET A 116 -32.77 -2.63 -1.73
CA MET A 116 -34.05 -2.89 -1.06
C MET A 116 -35.24 -2.43 -1.91
N GLU A 117 -35.17 -1.24 -2.51
CA GLU A 117 -36.23 -0.70 -3.38
C GLU A 117 -36.41 -1.56 -4.64
N GLY A 118 -35.31 -2.05 -5.23
CA GLY A 118 -35.34 -2.99 -6.36
C GLY A 118 -36.01 -4.34 -6.02
N ARG A 119 -36.17 -4.67 -4.73
CA ARG A 119 -36.89 -5.86 -4.23
C ARG A 119 -38.31 -5.55 -3.77
N GLY A 120 -38.80 -4.33 -3.99
CA GLY A 120 -40.16 -3.91 -3.64
C GLY A 120 -40.34 -3.44 -2.19
N TYR A 121 -39.27 -3.13 -1.48
CA TYR A 121 -39.34 -2.50 -0.16
C TYR A 121 -39.34 -0.97 -0.27
N THR A 122 -40.09 -0.30 0.59
CA THR A 122 -40.10 1.17 0.67
C THR A 122 -39.29 1.63 1.87
N PHE A 123 -38.32 2.51 1.64
CA PHE A 123 -37.54 3.12 2.72
C PHE A 123 -38.42 3.99 3.63
N VAL A 124 -38.24 3.85 4.95
CA VAL A 124 -38.98 4.60 5.98
C VAL A 124 -38.08 5.61 6.68
N SER A 125 -36.98 5.14 7.27
CA SER A 125 -36.08 5.98 8.06
C SER A 125 -34.70 5.35 8.19
N SER A 126 -33.73 6.16 8.62
CA SER A 126 -32.39 5.70 8.95
C SER A 126 -31.85 6.52 10.12
N ASN A 127 -31.34 5.85 11.15
CA ASN A 127 -30.89 6.51 12.39
C ASN A 127 -29.55 5.93 12.85
N SER A 128 -28.72 6.76 13.48
CA SER A 128 -27.48 6.30 14.10
C SER A 128 -27.77 5.43 15.34
N LEU A 129 -26.91 4.44 15.58
CA LEU A 129 -27.05 3.49 16.69
C LEU A 129 -25.88 3.64 17.68
N PRO A 130 -25.86 4.70 18.51
CA PRO A 130 -24.73 4.99 19.40
C PRO A 130 -24.49 3.89 20.45
N GLY A 131 -25.54 3.17 20.87
CA GLY A 131 -25.39 2.02 21.77
C GLY A 131 -24.56 0.88 21.17
N VAL A 132 -24.75 0.61 19.88
CA VAL A 132 -23.97 -0.39 19.12
C VAL A 132 -22.53 0.07 18.97
N VAL A 133 -22.32 1.35 18.62
CA VAL A 133 -20.97 1.94 18.54
C VAL A 133 -20.25 1.86 19.89
N LYS A 134 -20.94 2.16 21.00
CA LYS A 134 -20.38 2.05 22.36
C LYS A 134 -19.94 0.62 22.66
N PHE A 135 -20.74 -0.39 22.34
CA PHE A 135 -20.36 -1.79 22.51
C PHE A 135 -19.05 -2.13 21.79
N TRP A 136 -18.94 -1.76 20.50
CA TRP A 136 -17.73 -2.03 19.71
C TRP A 136 -16.50 -1.28 20.17
N ASN A 137 -16.67 -0.03 20.63
CA ASN A 137 -15.59 0.73 21.27
C ASN A 137 -15.08 -0.02 22.51
N THR A 138 -15.96 -0.45 23.41
CA THR A 138 -15.59 -1.22 24.62
C THR A 138 -14.91 -2.55 24.25
N PHE A 139 -15.45 -3.27 23.28
CA PHE A 139 -14.83 -4.51 22.77
C PHE A 139 -13.39 -4.27 22.31
N SER A 140 -13.17 -3.19 21.54
CA SER A 140 -11.86 -2.86 20.99
C SER A 140 -10.85 -2.39 22.02
N GLN A 141 -11.29 -1.73 23.10
CA GLN A 141 -10.42 -1.33 24.21
C GLN A 141 -9.84 -2.54 24.95
N GLY A 142 -10.59 -3.65 24.98
CA GLY A 142 -10.12 -4.91 25.54
C GLY A 142 -9.19 -5.72 24.62
N MET A 143 -8.89 -5.25 23.40
CA MET A 143 -7.96 -5.91 22.48
C MET A 143 -6.52 -5.39 22.63
N PRO A 144 -5.50 -6.17 22.21
CA PRO A 144 -4.11 -5.74 22.24
C PRO A 144 -3.94 -4.48 21.39
N GLN A 145 -3.17 -3.52 21.92
CA GLN A 145 -2.80 -2.31 21.21
C GLN A 145 -1.80 -2.67 20.11
N THR A 146 -2.29 -2.63 18.88
CA THR A 146 -1.47 -2.50 17.67
C THR A 146 -1.47 -1.02 17.34
N ASN A 147 -0.37 -0.43 16.85
CA ASN A 147 -0.28 0.99 16.45
C ASN A 147 -1.25 1.34 15.29
N SER A 148 -2.54 1.17 15.53
CA SER A 148 -3.63 1.18 14.59
C SER A 148 -4.82 1.79 15.30
N GLN A 149 -5.44 2.76 14.66
CA GLN A 149 -6.62 3.41 15.17
C GLN A 149 -7.85 2.65 14.68
N ARG A 150 -8.80 2.40 15.59
CA ARG A 150 -10.05 1.71 15.25
C ARG A 150 -11.22 2.65 15.46
N THR A 151 -12.09 2.74 14.46
CA THR A 151 -13.31 3.55 14.52
C THR A 151 -14.51 2.74 14.05
N TYR A 152 -15.68 3.06 14.61
CA TYR A 152 -16.91 2.33 14.38
C TYR A 152 -18.06 3.30 14.14
N TYR A 153 -18.88 3.00 13.14
CA TYR A 153 -20.11 3.70 12.84
C TYR A 153 -21.23 2.67 12.70
N ALA A 154 -22.42 2.98 13.22
CA ALA A 154 -23.55 2.08 13.11
C ALA A 154 -24.81 2.86 12.79
N VAL A 155 -25.56 2.34 11.82
CA VAL A 155 -26.83 2.90 11.36
C VAL A 155 -27.86 1.79 11.28
N GLY A 156 -29.09 2.10 11.67
CA GLY A 156 -30.25 1.25 11.52
C GLY A 156 -31.21 1.84 10.50
N SER A 157 -31.50 1.11 9.44
CA SER A 157 -32.42 1.54 8.38
C SER A 157 -33.69 0.70 8.38
N GLU A 158 -34.85 1.35 8.27
CA GLU A 158 -36.17 0.74 8.33
C GLU A 158 -36.82 0.73 6.95
N TYR A 159 -37.44 -0.40 6.61
CA TYR A 159 -38.09 -0.63 5.34
C TYR A 159 -39.46 -1.27 5.53
N GLN A 160 -40.45 -0.75 4.83
CA GLN A 160 -41.76 -1.37 4.72
C GLN A 160 -41.74 -2.36 3.56
N GLY A 161 -42.01 -3.64 3.84
CA GLY A 161 -42.03 -4.68 2.83
C GLY A 161 -43.42 -5.00 2.31
N PRO A 162 -43.50 -5.77 1.21
CA PRO A 162 -44.74 -6.35 0.73
C PRO A 162 -45.30 -7.37 1.75
N ASN A 163 -46.59 -7.67 1.66
CA ASN A 163 -47.25 -8.72 2.46
C ASN A 163 -47.25 -8.50 3.98
N GLY A 164 -47.12 -7.25 4.43
CA GLY A 164 -47.25 -6.89 5.84
C GLY A 164 -46.03 -7.24 6.71
N VAL A 165 -44.89 -7.57 6.11
CA VAL A 165 -43.61 -7.77 6.81
C VAL A 165 -42.74 -6.54 6.64
N ASN A 166 -42.21 -6.02 7.74
CA ASN A 166 -41.26 -4.91 7.74
C ASN A 166 -39.86 -5.44 8.05
N VAL A 167 -38.84 -4.69 7.60
CA VAL A 167 -37.43 -5.06 7.72
C VAL A 167 -36.63 -3.93 8.33
N PHE A 168 -35.77 -4.29 9.27
CA PHE A 168 -34.76 -3.43 9.84
C PHE A 168 -33.39 -3.98 9.42
N ILE A 169 -32.50 -3.09 8.96
CA ILE A 169 -31.13 -3.42 8.60
C ILE A 169 -30.20 -2.66 9.54
N LEU A 170 -29.47 -3.39 10.38
CA LEU A 170 -28.34 -2.85 11.13
C LEU A 170 -27.10 -2.92 10.23
N ALA A 171 -26.52 -1.78 9.91
CA ALA A 171 -25.26 -1.66 9.19
C ALA A 171 -24.18 -1.16 10.16
N LEU A 172 -23.11 -1.96 10.34
CA LEU A 172 -21.94 -1.61 11.13
C LEU A 172 -20.74 -1.44 10.21
N GLN A 173 -20.18 -0.25 10.21
CA GLN A 173 -18.92 0.04 9.55
C GLN A 173 -17.78 0.05 10.56
N THR A 174 -16.67 -0.60 10.21
CA THR A 174 -15.46 -0.66 11.05
C THR A 174 -14.27 -0.19 10.24
N PHE A 175 -13.39 0.62 10.83
CA PHE A 175 -12.08 0.95 10.28
C PHE A 175 -10.98 0.47 11.22
N THR A 176 -9.89 -0.04 10.66
CA THR A 176 -8.62 -0.25 11.33
C THR A 176 -7.54 0.38 10.46
N GLN A 177 -7.02 1.51 10.90
CA GLN A 177 -6.08 2.33 10.14
C GLN A 177 -4.71 2.31 10.79
N ASN A 178 -3.67 2.12 10.00
CA ASN A 178 -2.27 2.29 10.40
C ASN A 178 -1.53 3.14 9.36
N ASN A 179 -0.19 3.19 9.43
CA ASN A 179 0.62 3.95 8.47
C ASN A 179 0.59 3.35 7.04
N ASP A 180 0.32 2.05 6.91
CA ASP A 180 0.39 1.32 5.64
C ASP A 180 -0.93 1.41 4.85
N GLY A 181 -2.04 1.67 5.54
CA GLY A 181 -3.35 1.81 4.93
C GLY A 181 -4.50 1.67 5.92
N VAL A 182 -5.68 1.42 5.39
CA VAL A 182 -6.90 1.20 6.13
C VAL A 182 -7.54 -0.12 5.69
N ILE A 183 -7.80 -0.97 6.67
CA ILE A 183 -8.73 -2.09 6.52
C ILE A 183 -10.08 -1.60 7.00
N TRP A 184 -11.08 -1.69 6.14
CA TRP A 184 -12.43 -1.30 6.52
C TRP A 184 -13.43 -2.37 6.12
N SER A 185 -14.53 -2.45 6.87
CA SER A 185 -15.55 -3.46 6.61
C SER A 185 -16.93 -2.90 6.83
N ILE A 186 -17.90 -3.47 6.13
CA ILE A 186 -19.34 -3.26 6.36
C ILE A 186 -19.95 -4.60 6.72
N SER A 187 -20.68 -4.61 7.84
CA SER A 187 -21.43 -5.76 8.30
C SER A 187 -22.91 -5.40 8.36
N THR A 188 -23.77 -6.27 7.84
CA THR A 188 -25.22 -6.04 7.81
C THR A 188 -25.98 -7.17 8.47
N THR A 189 -26.91 -6.85 9.35
CA THR A 189 -27.84 -7.80 9.96
C THR A 189 -29.28 -7.38 9.68
N HIS A 190 -30.11 -8.33 9.28
CA HIS A 190 -31.51 -8.09 8.94
C HIS A 190 -32.42 -8.64 10.03
N VAL A 191 -33.41 -7.84 10.43
CA VAL A 191 -34.50 -8.23 11.32
C VAL A 191 -35.81 -8.07 10.57
N GLU A 192 -36.55 -9.15 10.40
CA GLU A 192 -37.87 -9.16 9.78
C GLU A 192 -38.93 -9.47 10.83
N ALA A 193 -40.07 -8.79 10.76
CA ALA A 193 -41.24 -9.14 11.57
C ALA A 193 -42.53 -8.63 10.91
N ASP A 194 -43.67 -9.19 11.29
CA ASP A 194 -44.97 -8.63 10.91
C ASP A 194 -45.09 -7.18 11.39
N ARG A 195 -45.78 -6.35 10.59
CA ARG A 195 -45.91 -4.90 10.79
C ARG A 195 -46.37 -4.50 12.19
N SER A 196 -47.26 -5.28 12.80
CA SER A 196 -47.78 -5.02 14.16
C SER A 196 -46.74 -5.25 15.27
N TYR A 197 -45.73 -6.10 15.02
CA TYR A 197 -44.70 -6.47 15.99
C TYR A 197 -43.33 -5.84 15.70
N PHE A 198 -43.19 -5.22 14.51
CA PHE A 198 -41.91 -4.76 14.00
C PHE A 198 -41.16 -3.78 14.93
N SER A 199 -41.85 -2.79 15.51
CA SER A 199 -41.18 -1.84 16.41
C SER A 199 -40.61 -2.54 17.63
N GLU A 200 -41.39 -3.40 18.28
CA GLU A 200 -40.95 -4.15 19.46
C GLU A 200 -39.77 -5.07 19.13
N ALA A 201 -39.85 -5.80 18.00
CA ALA A 201 -38.78 -6.68 17.54
C ALA A 201 -37.46 -5.92 17.28
N LYS A 202 -37.56 -4.79 16.56
CA LYS A 202 -36.42 -3.92 16.25
C LYS A 202 -35.79 -3.38 17.53
N ASP A 203 -36.59 -2.81 18.42
CA ASP A 203 -36.10 -2.18 19.65
C ASP A 203 -35.47 -3.22 20.59
N ALA A 204 -36.08 -4.41 20.69
CA ALA A 204 -35.52 -5.54 21.43
C ALA A 204 -34.18 -6.00 20.84
N TYR A 205 -34.05 -6.07 19.51
CA TYR A 205 -32.81 -6.42 18.85
C TYR A 205 -31.71 -5.37 19.10
N ILE A 206 -32.00 -4.09 18.86
CA ILE A 206 -31.07 -2.97 19.11
C ILE A 206 -30.61 -2.95 20.57
N PHE A 207 -31.54 -3.16 21.50
CA PHE A 207 -31.23 -3.28 22.92
C PHE A 207 -30.29 -4.45 23.18
N GLY A 208 -30.59 -5.64 22.65
CA GLY A 208 -29.77 -6.84 22.85
C GLY A 208 -28.35 -6.67 22.34
N VAL A 209 -28.17 -6.20 21.11
CA VAL A 209 -26.82 -5.99 20.54
C VAL A 209 -26.04 -4.89 21.29
N SER A 210 -26.72 -3.84 21.75
CA SER A 210 -26.07 -2.75 22.52
C SER A 210 -25.70 -3.15 23.94
N ASN A 211 -26.38 -4.15 24.52
CA ASN A 211 -26.17 -4.63 25.89
C ASN A 211 -25.56 -6.04 25.93
N THR A 212 -24.93 -6.45 24.83
CA THR A 212 -24.21 -7.73 24.80
C THR A 212 -23.01 -7.67 25.74
N GLN A 213 -22.87 -8.69 26.57
CA GLN A 213 -21.78 -8.82 27.54
C GLN A 213 -20.75 -9.81 27.02
N LEU A 214 -19.51 -9.34 26.89
CA LEU A 214 -18.40 -10.18 26.46
C LEU A 214 -17.94 -11.08 27.59
N ASN A 215 -17.53 -12.31 27.25
CA ASN A 215 -16.85 -13.18 28.19
C ASN A 215 -15.37 -12.77 28.29
N PRO A 216 -14.89 -12.29 29.45
CA PRO A 216 -13.51 -11.87 29.63
C PRO A 216 -12.50 -13.02 29.44
N GLN A 217 -12.87 -14.26 29.79
CA GLN A 217 -11.98 -15.42 29.61
C GLN A 217 -11.76 -15.73 28.13
N TRP A 218 -12.83 -15.69 27.33
CA TRP A 218 -12.72 -15.85 25.89
C TRP A 218 -11.90 -14.72 25.25
N GLN A 219 -12.12 -13.48 25.70
CA GLN A 219 -11.36 -12.33 25.20
C GLN A 219 -9.86 -12.47 25.50
N GLN A 220 -9.50 -12.85 26.72
CA GLN A 220 -8.09 -13.11 27.08
C GLN A 220 -7.48 -14.23 26.24
N TYR A 221 -8.22 -15.32 26.00
CA TYR A 221 -7.79 -16.42 25.16
C TYR A 221 -7.49 -15.98 23.72
N LYS A 222 -8.43 -15.27 23.06
CA LYS A 222 -8.21 -14.79 21.68
C LYS A 222 -7.13 -13.71 21.61
N ASN A 223 -7.01 -12.86 22.61
CA ASN A 223 -5.92 -11.87 22.70
C ASN A 223 -4.55 -12.55 22.79
N GLY A 224 -4.43 -13.64 23.56
CA GLY A 224 -3.22 -14.45 23.65
C GLY A 224 -2.83 -15.04 22.29
N GLN A 225 -3.80 -15.60 21.55
CA GLN A 225 -3.58 -16.08 20.19
C GLN A 225 -3.14 -14.96 19.24
N LEU A 226 -3.83 -13.81 19.30
CA LEU A 226 -3.52 -12.66 18.45
C LEU A 226 -2.10 -12.13 18.71
N ALA A 227 -1.69 -12.03 19.97
CA ALA A 227 -0.33 -11.65 20.34
C ALA A 227 0.72 -12.65 19.83
N ALA A 228 0.44 -13.96 19.92
CA ALA A 228 1.30 -14.99 19.35
C ALA A 228 1.38 -14.89 17.82
N ASN A 229 0.27 -14.58 17.15
CA ASN A 229 0.23 -14.37 15.70
C ASN A 229 1.05 -13.15 15.29
N PHE A 230 0.95 -12.02 16.01
CA PHE A 230 1.80 -10.86 15.72
C PHE A 230 3.29 -11.19 15.84
N LYS A 231 3.71 -11.92 16.89
CA LYS A 231 5.11 -12.34 17.03
C LYS A 231 5.58 -13.22 15.87
N ARG A 232 4.75 -14.17 15.43
CA ARG A 232 5.06 -15.04 14.28
C ARG A 232 5.12 -14.27 12.97
N ASN A 233 4.17 -13.36 12.76
CA ASN A 233 4.08 -12.59 11.53
C ASN A 233 5.23 -11.59 11.40
N ASP A 234 5.59 -10.92 12.51
CA ASP A 234 6.76 -10.03 12.56
C ASP A 234 8.06 -10.78 12.27
N ALA A 235 8.24 -11.99 12.84
CA ALA A 235 9.39 -12.83 12.52
C ALA A 235 9.43 -13.22 11.03
N PHE A 236 8.27 -13.61 10.46
CA PHE A 236 8.14 -13.94 9.04
C PHE A 236 8.47 -12.75 8.13
N TYR A 237 7.90 -11.57 8.38
CA TYR A 237 8.17 -10.37 7.57
C TYR A 237 9.62 -9.91 7.72
N ARG A 238 10.22 -9.99 8.91
CA ARG A 238 11.66 -9.73 9.08
C ARG A 238 12.51 -10.68 8.25
N GLU A 239 12.17 -11.97 8.21
CA GLU A 239 12.86 -12.95 7.36
C GLU A 239 12.73 -12.62 5.87
N GLN A 240 11.53 -12.28 5.41
CA GLN A 240 11.29 -11.91 4.02
C GLN A 240 11.99 -10.60 3.63
N LEU A 241 12.03 -9.61 4.52
CA LEU A 241 12.79 -8.38 4.32
C LEU A 241 14.28 -8.66 4.22
N MET A 242 14.85 -9.50 5.09
CA MET A 242 16.25 -9.92 5.00
C MET A 242 16.54 -10.63 3.66
N LYS A 243 15.66 -11.54 3.21
CA LYS A 243 15.80 -12.21 1.90
C LYS A 243 15.72 -11.21 0.75
N SER A 244 14.78 -10.26 0.81
CA SER A 244 14.63 -9.20 -0.19
C SER A 244 15.85 -8.29 -0.23
N GLU A 245 16.40 -7.93 0.93
CA GLU A 245 17.62 -7.11 1.03
C GLU A 245 18.84 -7.86 0.47
N VAL A 246 18.99 -9.15 0.77
CA VAL A 246 20.04 -10.00 0.18
C VAL A 246 19.87 -10.09 -1.34
N ALA A 247 18.66 -10.34 -1.84
CA ALA A 247 18.38 -10.39 -3.28
C ALA A 247 18.61 -9.03 -3.95
N HIS A 248 18.29 -7.92 -3.29
CA HIS A 248 18.58 -6.58 -3.77
C HIS A 248 20.10 -6.31 -3.81
N LYS A 249 20.84 -6.67 -2.76
CA LYS A 249 22.31 -6.59 -2.74
C LYS A 249 22.94 -7.45 -3.84
N GLN A 250 22.41 -8.64 -4.09
CA GLN A 250 22.84 -9.49 -5.22
C GLN A 250 22.55 -8.86 -6.57
N ARG A 251 21.35 -8.26 -6.76
CA ARG A 251 21.07 -7.49 -7.99
C ARG A 251 22.03 -6.33 -8.15
N MET A 252 22.32 -5.59 -7.08
CA MET A 252 23.26 -4.48 -7.11
C MET A 252 24.68 -4.95 -7.42
N SER A 253 25.16 -6.05 -6.82
CA SER A 253 26.49 -6.59 -7.13
C SER A 253 26.59 -7.11 -8.55
N ILE A 254 25.53 -7.71 -9.09
CA ILE A 254 25.44 -8.12 -10.50
C ILE A 254 25.43 -6.88 -11.40
N ILE A 255 24.66 -5.85 -11.08
CA ILE A 255 24.65 -4.57 -11.83
C ILE A 255 26.02 -3.90 -11.78
N GLU A 256 26.69 -3.88 -10.62
CA GLU A 256 28.05 -3.35 -10.46
C GLU A 256 29.08 -4.17 -11.24
N ALA A 257 28.99 -5.50 -11.19
CA ALA A 257 29.83 -6.40 -11.97
C ALA A 257 29.63 -6.18 -13.47
N HIS A 258 28.37 -6.12 -13.95
CA HIS A 258 28.06 -5.78 -15.33
C HIS A 258 28.50 -4.37 -15.70
N GLY A 259 28.36 -3.39 -14.81
CA GLY A 259 28.84 -2.02 -15.01
C GLY A 259 30.37 -1.97 -15.13
N ASN A 260 31.09 -2.72 -14.31
CA ASN A 260 32.55 -2.84 -14.39
C ASN A 260 32.99 -3.61 -15.64
N THR A 261 32.28 -4.68 -16.02
CA THR A 261 32.51 -5.37 -17.29
C THR A 261 32.22 -4.45 -18.47
N THR A 262 31.14 -3.65 -18.42
CA THR A 262 30.79 -2.69 -19.48
C THR A 262 31.82 -1.57 -19.58
N ARG A 263 32.37 -1.09 -18.46
CA ARG A 263 33.51 -0.17 -18.43
C ARG A 263 34.78 -0.81 -18.99
N SER A 264 35.06 -2.07 -18.68
CA SER A 264 36.22 -2.79 -19.23
C SER A 264 36.08 -3.12 -20.72
N VAL A 265 34.86 -3.42 -21.18
CA VAL A 265 34.56 -3.63 -22.60
C VAL A 265 34.62 -2.30 -23.33
N GLY A 266 34.11 -1.21 -22.73
CA GLY A 266 34.28 0.15 -23.22
C GLY A 266 35.74 0.57 -23.31
N SER A 267 36.57 0.25 -22.31
CA SER A 267 38.01 0.52 -22.36
C SER A 267 38.72 -0.33 -23.41
N ILE A 268 38.35 -1.60 -23.59
CA ILE A 268 38.87 -2.45 -24.68
C ILE A 268 38.45 -1.91 -26.05
N TYR A 269 37.21 -1.43 -26.22
CA TYR A 269 36.77 -0.82 -27.47
C TYR A 269 37.43 0.55 -27.72
N SER A 270 37.68 1.35 -26.68
CA SER A 270 38.51 2.55 -26.76
C SER A 270 39.95 2.19 -27.13
N GLU A 271 40.57 1.19 -26.51
CA GLU A 271 41.92 0.72 -26.85
C GLU A 271 42.00 0.16 -28.27
N ILE A 272 40.99 -0.58 -28.75
CA ILE A 272 40.91 -1.06 -30.14
C ILE A 272 40.68 0.11 -31.09
N SER A 273 39.86 1.08 -30.71
CA SER A 273 39.69 2.33 -31.47
C SER A 273 40.99 3.11 -31.54
N ASP A 274 41.75 3.18 -30.45
CA ASP A 274 43.05 3.87 -30.37
C ASP A 274 44.14 3.10 -31.13
N ILE A 275 44.14 1.77 -31.12
CA ILE A 275 45.04 0.92 -31.93
C ILE A 275 44.68 1.02 -33.42
N SER A 276 43.39 1.03 -33.75
CA SER A 276 42.87 1.26 -35.10
C SER A 276 43.23 2.67 -35.60
N HIS A 277 43.08 3.67 -34.73
CA HIS A 277 43.39 5.06 -34.98
C HIS A 277 44.90 5.29 -35.08
N ALA A 278 45.72 4.67 -34.24
CA ALA A 278 47.18 4.67 -34.35
C ALA A 278 47.65 3.93 -35.61
N GLY A 279 46.97 2.85 -36.01
CA GLY A 279 47.20 2.17 -37.29
C GLY A 279 46.78 3.00 -38.51
N TYR A 280 45.72 3.80 -38.38
CA TYR A 280 45.29 4.76 -39.39
C TYR A 280 46.24 5.97 -39.46
N LEU A 281 46.66 6.52 -38.33
CA LEU A 281 47.64 7.61 -38.21
C LEU A 281 49.02 7.18 -38.69
N ASN A 282 49.49 5.96 -38.42
CA ASN A 282 50.74 5.44 -38.99
C ASN A 282 50.64 5.25 -40.51
N ARG A 283 49.49 4.81 -41.03
CA ARG A 283 49.26 4.74 -42.49
C ARG A 283 49.05 6.12 -43.14
N SER A 284 48.53 7.08 -42.39
CA SER A 284 48.35 8.47 -42.81
C SER A 284 49.67 9.23 -42.77
N ASN A 285 50.53 9.03 -41.76
CA ASN A 285 51.87 9.61 -41.68
C ASN A 285 52.78 9.07 -42.78
N ILE A 286 52.69 7.77 -43.10
CA ILE A 286 53.45 7.18 -44.23
C ILE A 286 52.97 7.72 -45.60
N ASN A 287 51.68 8.07 -45.75
CA ASN A 287 51.17 8.74 -46.96
C ASN A 287 51.44 10.26 -46.98
N SER A 288 51.45 10.91 -45.82
CA SER A 288 51.68 12.35 -45.69
C SER A 288 53.15 12.75 -45.83
N GLU A 289 54.13 11.93 -45.43
CA GLU A 289 55.55 12.24 -45.64
C GLU A 289 55.95 12.23 -47.13
N GLY A 290 55.26 11.45 -47.97
CA GLY A 290 55.50 11.39 -49.42
C GLY A 290 54.78 12.46 -50.23
N HIS A 291 53.70 13.07 -49.71
CA HIS A 291 52.85 14.01 -50.48
C HIS A 291 52.82 15.46 -49.94
N SER A 292 53.18 15.69 -48.67
CA SER A 292 53.18 17.04 -48.05
C SER A 292 54.39 17.91 -48.43
N LYS A 293 55.52 17.32 -48.83
CA LYS A 293 56.69 18.08 -49.33
C LYS A 293 56.45 18.79 -50.66
N THR A 294 55.47 18.35 -51.47
CA THR A 294 55.23 18.91 -52.81
C THR A 294 54.13 19.99 -52.82
N VAL A 295 53.16 19.93 -51.91
CA VAL A 295 52.01 20.85 -51.91
C VAL A 295 52.29 22.14 -51.12
N ASN A 296 53.08 22.10 -50.04
CA ASN A 296 53.33 23.29 -49.20
C ASN A 296 54.33 24.30 -49.80
N VAL A 297 55.13 23.91 -50.79
CA VAL A 297 56.04 24.84 -51.50
C VAL A 297 55.27 25.71 -52.51
N ILE A 298 54.08 25.29 -52.95
CA ILE A 298 53.34 25.93 -54.05
C ILE A 298 52.30 26.94 -53.53
N ALA A 299 51.84 26.83 -52.28
CA ALA A 299 50.68 27.57 -51.76
C ALA A 299 50.98 28.59 -50.64
N GLU A 300 52.25 28.89 -50.35
CA GLU A 300 52.69 29.92 -49.37
C GLU A 300 52.02 29.82 -47.97
N ASN A 301 51.70 28.61 -47.53
CA ASN A 301 51.14 28.35 -46.20
C ASN A 301 52.20 27.76 -45.26
N THR A 302 52.06 28.05 -43.97
CA THR A 302 52.90 27.49 -42.90
C THR A 302 52.06 26.75 -41.88
N VAL A 303 52.64 25.76 -41.20
CA VAL A 303 51.99 25.06 -40.10
C VAL A 303 52.37 25.74 -38.79
N ILE A 304 51.38 25.98 -37.93
CA ILE A 304 51.57 26.48 -36.56
C ILE A 304 51.14 25.41 -35.56
N GLY A 305 51.90 25.25 -34.48
CA GLY A 305 51.68 24.21 -33.48
C GLY A 305 51.68 24.74 -32.05
N ASN A 306 50.87 24.14 -31.20
CA ASN A 306 50.95 24.30 -29.75
C ASN A 306 51.63 23.06 -29.15
N HIS A 307 52.88 23.24 -28.75
CA HIS A 307 53.73 22.17 -28.21
C HIS A 307 53.22 21.58 -26.87
N SER A 308 52.25 22.22 -26.22
CA SER A 308 51.67 21.75 -24.96
C SER A 308 50.44 20.88 -25.17
N THR A 309 49.68 21.10 -26.25
CA THR A 309 48.44 20.36 -26.56
C THR A 309 48.60 19.41 -27.75
N GLY A 310 49.63 19.59 -28.58
CA GLY A 310 49.84 18.82 -29.82
C GLY A 310 48.89 19.22 -30.95
N GLU A 311 48.25 20.39 -30.86
CA GLU A 311 47.35 20.91 -31.89
C GLU A 311 48.13 21.63 -32.99
N HIS A 312 47.79 21.36 -34.26
CA HIS A 312 48.43 21.96 -35.43
C HIS A 312 47.39 22.58 -36.37
N TYR A 313 47.67 23.76 -36.90
CA TYR A 313 46.83 24.46 -37.87
C TYR A 313 47.65 24.92 -39.06
N THR A 314 47.11 24.83 -40.27
CA THR A 314 47.73 25.41 -41.47
C THR A 314 47.20 26.81 -41.67
N VAL A 315 48.09 27.80 -41.68
CA VAL A 315 47.76 29.23 -41.81
C VAL A 315 48.59 29.85 -42.93
N PRO A 316 48.12 30.96 -43.54
CA PRO A 316 48.90 31.71 -44.51
C PRO A 316 50.22 32.19 -43.88
N SER A 317 51.32 32.05 -44.63
CA SER A 317 52.64 32.54 -44.22
C SER A 317 52.71 34.07 -44.33
N GLY A 318 53.49 34.72 -43.47
CA GLY A 318 53.72 36.18 -43.54
C GLY A 318 53.74 36.93 -42.20
N THR A 319 53.47 36.26 -41.08
CA THR A 319 53.59 36.86 -39.75
C THR A 319 54.37 35.98 -38.77
N ASN A 320 55.05 36.58 -37.78
CA ASN A 320 55.94 35.85 -36.88
C ASN A 320 55.29 35.32 -35.60
N HIS A 321 54.07 35.77 -35.27
CA HIS A 321 53.36 35.38 -34.05
C HIS A 321 51.90 35.08 -34.36
N TYR A 322 51.44 33.92 -33.88
CA TYR A 322 50.06 33.47 -34.09
C TYR A 322 49.38 33.19 -32.75
N TRP A 323 48.11 33.60 -32.65
CA TRP A 323 47.23 33.32 -31.52
C TRP A 323 45.97 32.62 -32.01
N VAL A 324 45.52 31.60 -31.31
CA VAL A 324 44.32 30.81 -31.66
C VAL A 324 43.40 30.76 -30.45
N ASN A 325 42.09 30.95 -30.66
CA ASN A 325 41.09 30.86 -29.60
C ASN A 325 40.40 29.48 -29.55
N ASN A 326 39.62 29.26 -28.50
CA ASN A 326 38.83 28.03 -28.30
C ASN A 326 37.73 27.78 -29.36
N ARG A 327 37.50 28.72 -30.29
CA ARG A 327 36.57 28.58 -31.42
C ARG A 327 37.30 28.25 -32.74
N GLY A 328 38.63 28.13 -32.72
CA GLY A 328 39.44 27.84 -33.90
C GLY A 328 39.70 29.06 -34.79
N GLU A 329 39.41 30.28 -34.31
CA GLU A 329 39.78 31.52 -35.00
C GLU A 329 41.23 31.86 -34.68
N TYR A 330 41.96 32.45 -35.65
CA TYR A 330 43.37 32.78 -35.49
C TYR A 330 43.70 34.24 -35.83
N ILE A 331 44.73 34.78 -35.17
CA ILE A 331 45.29 36.10 -35.40
C ILE A 331 46.78 35.96 -35.67
N GLY A 332 47.24 36.41 -36.84
CA GLY A 332 48.66 36.57 -37.17
C GLY A 332 49.12 38.01 -36.98
N THR A 333 50.26 38.22 -36.32
CA THR A 333 50.83 39.56 -36.10
C THR A 333 52.37 39.54 -36.13
N ASN A 334 52.95 40.66 -36.57
CA ASN A 334 54.39 40.92 -36.52
C ASN A 334 54.81 41.75 -35.31
N ASN A 335 53.85 42.22 -34.51
CA ASN A 335 54.14 42.97 -33.29
C ASN A 335 54.35 41.98 -32.13
N SER A 336 55.60 41.86 -31.66
CA SER A 336 55.98 40.95 -30.58
C SER A 336 55.38 41.30 -29.22
N LEU A 337 54.90 42.53 -29.05
CA LEU A 337 54.28 43.03 -27.81
C LEU A 337 52.75 42.98 -27.84
N TYR A 338 52.15 42.55 -28.95
CA TYR A 338 50.70 42.43 -29.06
C TYR A 338 50.20 41.16 -28.34
N ASP A 339 49.29 41.35 -27.39
CA ASP A 339 48.62 40.28 -26.66
C ASP A 339 47.09 40.48 -26.74
N PRO A 340 46.36 39.59 -27.44
CA PRO A 340 44.91 39.74 -27.64
C PRO A 340 44.11 39.56 -26.34
N ARG A 341 44.71 39.02 -25.26
CA ARG A 341 44.04 38.83 -23.97
C ARG A 341 43.84 40.14 -23.20
N ILE A 342 44.60 41.18 -23.53
CA ILE A 342 44.52 42.51 -22.89
C ILE A 342 43.85 43.56 -23.80
N ASP A 343 43.44 43.17 -25.01
CA ASP A 343 42.72 44.04 -25.94
C ASP A 343 41.21 43.97 -25.67
N ASN A 344 40.65 45.05 -25.12
CA ASN A 344 39.24 45.15 -24.71
C ASN A 344 38.21 44.91 -25.84
N LYS A 345 38.63 44.81 -27.10
CA LYS A 345 37.74 44.53 -28.24
C LYS A 345 37.58 43.05 -28.56
N ILE A 346 38.51 42.20 -28.12
CA ILE A 346 38.61 40.79 -28.54
C ILE A 346 38.98 39.83 -27.40
N ASN A 347 39.06 40.33 -26.17
CA ASN A 347 39.41 39.56 -24.98
C ASN A 347 38.22 38.78 -24.37
N ASP A 348 37.10 38.68 -25.07
CA ASP A 348 35.96 37.85 -24.71
C ASP A 348 36.16 36.35 -25.04
N ALA A 349 37.31 36.00 -25.63
CA ALA A 349 37.73 34.63 -25.93
C ALA A 349 39.10 34.29 -25.31
N GLU A 350 39.29 33.02 -24.96
CA GLU A 350 40.55 32.48 -24.43
C GLU A 350 41.56 32.29 -25.57
N TRP A 351 42.56 33.16 -25.66
CA TRP A 351 43.59 33.14 -26.70
C TRP A 351 44.87 32.43 -26.24
N THR A 352 45.33 31.46 -27.03
CA THR A 352 46.56 30.72 -26.78
C THR A 352 47.58 30.98 -27.88
N LYS A 353 48.85 31.14 -27.51
CA LYS A 353 49.93 31.43 -28.45
C LYS A 353 50.44 30.15 -29.12
N PHE A 354 50.55 30.16 -30.44
CA PHE A 354 51.07 29.08 -31.25
C PHE A 354 52.39 29.51 -31.90
N ASN A 355 53.31 28.56 -32.08
CA ASN A 355 54.60 28.80 -32.73
C ASN A 355 54.57 28.26 -34.15
N VAL A 356 55.28 28.92 -35.05
CA VAL A 356 55.50 28.40 -36.41
C VAL A 356 56.42 27.19 -36.34
N GLU A 357 55.99 26.09 -36.92
CA GLU A 357 56.79 24.87 -37.01
C GLU A 357 57.66 24.92 -38.27
N GLN A 358 58.96 24.62 -38.10
CA GLN A 358 59.94 24.60 -39.18
C GLN A 358 60.15 23.21 -39.76
#